data_AF-A0A519QVV3-F1
#
_entry.id   AF-A0A519QVV3-F1
#
_cell.length_a   1.000
_cell.length_b   1.000
_cell.length_c   1.000
_cell.angle_alpha   90.00
_cell.angle_beta   90.00
_cell.angle_gamma   90.00
#
_symmetry.space_group_name_H-M   'P 1'
#
loop_
_entity.id
_entity.type
_entity.pdbx_description
1 polymer ?
#
loop_
_entity_poly.entity_id
_entity_poly.type
_entity_poly.pdbx_seq_one_letter_code
_entity_poly.pdbx_strand_id
1 'polypeptide(L)'
;IKARGIIDVLRSGVKDLDLTVYLYFKTPASNLNTKALALYNANIFSVNRQLHYSLNNNNSLDMAILINGLPVITFELKNQWTGQTVKHAIKQYQTDRDPKEPLFQFGRCMVHFAVDADLAYMTTQLSGFNTFFLPFNKGVDHGAGNPLNPLGLKTDYLWKDILTKSSLSNIIENYAQIVEEVDEDTGKVKKKLIFPRYHQLRVVKKLLSDAKKNGVGHKYLIQHSAGSGKSNSITWLSHQLVGLHDSTNTNNVFDSVIVVTDRRVLDKQIRDNIKQFAQVKGVVEAITEGSRQLKQALEDGKKIIITTVQKFPYIIDEIGELKGKRFAIIIDEAHSSQSGETASKMNYALSQKGEQYEGEEEEEQEDSEDKINKLIEQRRM
;
A
#
# COMPACT_ATOMS: atom_id res chain seq x y z
N ILE A 1 -2.21 -24.60 0.81
CA ILE A 1 -1.36 -23.65 0.03
C ILE A 1 -1.64 -23.74 -1.46
N LYS A 2 -1.56 -24.90 -2.13
CA LYS A 2 -1.81 -25.02 -3.59
C LYS A 2 -3.09 -24.32 -4.09
N ALA A 3 -4.20 -24.45 -3.37
CA ALA A 3 -5.49 -23.89 -3.79
C ALA A 3 -5.67 -22.38 -3.46
N ARG A 4 -5.22 -21.95 -2.27
CA ARG A 4 -5.48 -20.59 -1.73
C ARG A 4 -4.29 -19.64 -1.80
N GLY A 5 -3.10 -20.15 -2.10
CA GLY A 5 -1.84 -19.42 -2.00
C GLY A 5 -1.30 -19.33 -0.56
N ILE A 6 -0.04 -18.92 -0.43
CA ILE A 6 0.66 -18.79 0.85
C ILE A 6 0.14 -17.60 1.65
N ILE A 7 -0.21 -16.50 0.98
CA ILE A 7 -0.68 -15.26 1.61
C ILE A 7 -1.97 -15.52 2.40
N ASP A 8 -2.98 -16.12 1.74
CA ASP A 8 -4.25 -16.41 2.40
C ASP A 8 -4.09 -17.46 3.52
N VAL A 9 -3.25 -18.47 3.31
CA VAL A 9 -2.97 -19.48 4.33
C VAL A 9 -2.31 -18.88 5.57
N LEU A 10 -1.39 -17.92 5.42
CA LEU A 10 -0.79 -17.21 6.55
C LEU A 10 -1.80 -16.28 7.24
N ARG A 11 -2.69 -15.61 6.50
CA ARG A 11 -3.67 -14.66 7.07
C ARG A 11 -4.85 -15.33 7.76
N SER A 12 -5.34 -16.42 7.18
CA SER A 12 -6.64 -17.03 7.50
C SER A 12 -6.48 -18.40 8.16
N GLY A 13 -5.26 -18.96 8.18
CA GLY A 13 -5.01 -20.32 8.63
C GLY A 13 -5.57 -21.38 7.67
N VAL A 14 -5.58 -22.63 8.12
CA VAL A 14 -6.16 -23.78 7.41
C VAL A 14 -7.28 -24.37 8.25
N LYS A 15 -8.49 -24.35 7.71
CA LYS A 15 -9.64 -25.01 8.32
C LYS A 15 -9.59 -26.50 8.01
N ASP A 16 -9.70 -27.31 9.05
CA ASP A 16 -9.85 -28.76 8.98
C ASP A 16 -11.03 -29.14 9.90
N LEU A 17 -12.14 -29.54 9.27
CA LEU A 17 -13.45 -29.69 9.93
C LEU A 17 -13.82 -28.43 10.73
N ASP A 18 -14.00 -28.54 12.05
CA ASP A 18 -14.36 -27.44 12.95
C ASP A 18 -13.15 -26.74 13.57
N LEU A 19 -11.94 -27.22 13.28
CA LEU A 19 -10.70 -26.64 13.79
C LEU A 19 -10.05 -25.74 12.75
N THR A 20 -9.43 -24.65 13.22
CA THR A 20 -8.60 -23.79 12.38
C THR A 20 -7.17 -23.83 12.89
N VAL A 21 -6.27 -24.32 12.04
CA VAL A 21 -4.84 -24.33 12.30
C VAL A 21 -4.24 -23.02 11.80
N TYR A 22 -3.78 -22.19 12.73
CA TYR A 22 -3.08 -20.95 12.40
C TYR A 22 -1.60 -21.23 12.15
N LEU A 23 -1.14 -20.89 10.94
CA LEU A 23 0.27 -21.05 10.55
C LEU A 23 1.08 -19.77 10.71
N TYR A 24 0.42 -18.69 11.11
CA TYR A 24 1.01 -17.39 11.39
C TYR A 24 0.06 -16.59 12.27
N PHE A 25 0.59 -15.93 13.29
CA PHE A 25 -0.15 -15.00 14.13
C PHE A 25 0.13 -13.57 13.69
N LYS A 26 -0.91 -12.76 13.50
CA LYS A 26 -0.79 -11.38 13.01
C LYS A 26 -0.23 -10.43 14.07
N THR A 27 0.28 -9.30 13.60
CA THR A 27 0.69 -8.19 14.47
C THR A 27 -0.52 -7.69 15.26
N PRO A 28 -0.46 -7.56 16.59
CA PRO A 28 -1.59 -7.05 17.36
C PRO A 28 -1.82 -5.56 17.08
N ALA A 29 -3.08 -5.14 17.00
CA ALA A 29 -3.44 -3.73 16.78
C ALA A 29 -3.00 -2.81 17.93
N SER A 30 -2.93 -3.34 19.16
CA SER A 30 -2.45 -2.62 20.33
C SER A 30 -1.64 -3.52 21.25
N ASN A 31 -0.75 -2.92 22.03
CA ASN A 31 0.08 -3.62 23.03
C ASN A 31 -0.73 -4.11 24.24
N LEU A 32 -2.02 -3.79 24.31
CA LEU A 32 -2.90 -4.20 25.42
C LEU A 32 -3.24 -5.69 25.36
N ASN A 33 -3.23 -6.30 24.16
CA ASN A 33 -3.48 -7.73 24.01
C ASN A 33 -2.17 -8.54 24.15
N THR A 34 -1.77 -8.78 25.39
CA THR A 34 -0.55 -9.51 25.75
C THR A 34 -0.51 -10.93 25.16
N LYS A 35 -1.66 -11.62 25.09
CA LYS A 35 -1.75 -12.96 24.49
C LYS A 35 -1.49 -12.93 22.98
N ALA A 36 -2.09 -12.00 22.26
CA ALA A 36 -1.85 -11.84 20.82
C ALA A 36 -0.39 -11.45 20.53
N LEU A 37 0.19 -10.58 21.36
CA LEU A 37 1.60 -10.21 21.25
C LEU A 37 2.53 -11.42 21.50
N ALA A 38 2.24 -12.24 22.51
CA ALA A 38 3.01 -13.45 22.78
C ALA A 38 2.94 -14.45 21.59
N LEU A 39 1.75 -14.64 21.02
CA LEU A 39 1.57 -15.49 19.84
C LEU A 39 2.29 -14.94 18.60
N TYR A 40 2.24 -13.62 18.37
CA TYR A 40 2.99 -12.99 17.29
C TYR A 40 4.51 -13.19 17.46
N ASN A 41 5.02 -13.01 18.67
CA ASN A 41 6.43 -13.19 18.99
C ASN A 41 6.88 -14.65 18.89
N ALA A 42 5.96 -15.60 19.00
CA ALA A 42 6.22 -17.03 18.80
C ALA A 42 6.36 -17.41 17.32
N ASN A 43 6.00 -16.54 16.37
CA ASN A 43 6.28 -16.79 14.96
C ASN A 43 7.79 -16.89 14.69
N ILE A 44 8.20 -17.97 14.01
CA ILE A 44 9.58 -18.22 13.63
C ILE A 44 9.79 -17.70 12.21
N PHE A 45 10.54 -16.61 12.11
CA PHE A 45 11.09 -16.12 10.84
C PHE A 45 12.50 -16.68 10.70
N SER A 46 12.74 -17.41 9.63
CA SER A 46 14.02 -18.09 9.40
C SER A 46 14.52 -17.84 7.97
N VAL A 47 15.84 -17.92 7.82
CA VAL A 47 16.52 -17.83 6.54
C VAL A 47 17.20 -19.17 6.31
N ASN A 48 16.94 -19.79 5.15
CA ASN A 48 17.63 -20.99 4.74
C ASN A 48 18.54 -20.69 3.55
N ARG A 49 19.82 -21.04 3.68
CA ARG A 49 20.84 -20.86 2.63
C ARG A 49 20.92 -22.14 1.81
N GLN A 50 21.13 -22.03 0.49
CA GLN A 50 21.25 -23.20 -0.40
C GLN A 50 20.06 -24.16 -0.25
N LEU A 51 18.84 -23.64 -0.42
CA LEU A 51 17.62 -24.43 -0.32
C LEU A 51 17.49 -25.34 -1.55
N HIS A 52 17.72 -26.63 -1.36
CA HIS A 52 17.33 -27.65 -2.33
C HIS A 52 15.81 -27.80 -2.34
N TYR A 53 15.19 -27.63 -3.50
CA TYR A 53 13.74 -27.47 -3.63
C TYR A 53 13.05 -28.57 -4.42
N SER A 54 13.82 -29.49 -5.02
CA SER A 54 13.29 -30.57 -5.85
C SER A 54 13.73 -31.92 -5.30
N LEU A 55 12.87 -32.92 -5.49
CA LEU A 55 13.22 -34.34 -5.30
C LEU A 55 13.79 -34.95 -6.60
N ASN A 56 13.62 -34.27 -7.73
CA ASN A 56 13.98 -34.77 -9.06
C ASN A 56 15.35 -34.25 -9.55
N ASN A 57 15.89 -33.24 -8.89
CA ASN A 57 17.20 -32.65 -9.21
C ASN A 57 17.85 -32.09 -7.95
N ASN A 58 19.16 -31.83 -8.02
CA ASN A 58 19.94 -31.26 -6.94
C ASN A 58 20.05 -29.73 -7.01
N ASN A 59 19.20 -29.06 -7.79
CA ASN A 59 19.25 -27.61 -7.88
C ASN A 59 18.88 -26.99 -6.54
N SER A 60 19.57 -25.90 -6.21
CA SER A 60 19.31 -25.11 -5.01
C SER A 60 19.10 -23.64 -5.36
N LEU A 61 18.36 -22.96 -4.49
CA LEU A 61 18.28 -21.51 -4.42
C LEU A 61 19.34 -20.99 -3.46
N ASP A 62 19.97 -19.87 -3.77
CA ASP A 62 20.97 -19.25 -2.89
C ASP A 62 20.41 -19.00 -1.48
N MET A 63 19.16 -18.54 -1.39
CA MET A 63 18.48 -18.28 -0.14
C MET A 63 16.95 -18.33 -0.26
N ALA A 64 16.28 -18.69 0.84
CA ALA A 64 14.85 -18.53 1.02
C ALA A 64 14.52 -18.00 2.42
N ILE A 65 13.46 -17.21 2.52
CA ILE A 65 12.85 -16.83 3.80
C ILE A 65 11.66 -17.73 4.05
N LEU A 66 11.58 -18.24 5.28
CA LEU A 66 10.51 -19.10 5.74
C LEU A 66 9.85 -18.50 6.98
N ILE A 67 8.54 -18.70 7.08
CA ILE A 67 7.73 -18.34 8.26
C ILE A 67 7.09 -19.62 8.78
N ASN A 68 7.42 -19.99 10.02
CA ASN A 68 6.96 -21.23 10.66
C ASN A 68 7.19 -22.47 9.77
N GLY A 69 8.36 -22.52 9.10
CA GLY A 69 8.74 -23.61 8.20
C GLY A 69 8.16 -23.53 6.79
N LEU A 70 7.31 -22.55 6.47
CA LEU A 70 6.74 -22.37 5.14
C LEU A 70 7.59 -21.39 4.32
N PRO A 71 8.06 -21.77 3.11
CA PRO A 71 8.78 -20.84 2.26
C PRO A 71 7.85 -19.75 1.73
N VAL A 72 8.27 -18.49 1.88
CA VAL A 72 7.47 -17.32 1.49
C VAL A 72 8.16 -16.44 0.46
N ILE A 73 9.49 -16.42 0.44
CA ILE A 73 10.30 -15.61 -0.49
C ILE A 73 11.54 -16.41 -0.89
N THR A 74 11.91 -16.35 -2.17
CA THR A 74 13.15 -16.96 -2.68
C THR A 74 14.10 -15.90 -3.22
N PHE A 75 15.40 -16.20 -3.20
CA PHE A 75 16.45 -15.32 -3.69
C PHE A 75 17.43 -16.08 -4.58
N GLU A 76 17.83 -15.42 -5.66
CA GLU A 76 19.07 -15.67 -6.39
C GLU A 76 19.98 -14.46 -6.19
N LEU A 77 21.18 -14.71 -5.67
CA LEU A 77 22.16 -13.69 -5.31
C LEU A 77 23.35 -13.76 -6.26
N LYS A 78 23.85 -12.59 -6.67
CA LYS A 78 25.04 -12.47 -7.51
C LYS A 78 25.99 -11.43 -6.95
N ASN A 79 27.27 -11.61 -7.26
CA ASN A 79 28.32 -10.68 -6.88
C ASN A 79 28.98 -10.10 -8.13
N GLN A 80 28.96 -8.77 -8.26
CA GLN A 80 29.56 -8.10 -9.40
C GLN A 80 31.08 -8.31 -9.48
N TRP A 81 31.74 -8.53 -8.34
CA TRP A 81 33.18 -8.83 -8.32
C TRP A 81 33.53 -10.16 -9.00
N THR A 82 32.59 -11.10 -9.08
CA THR A 82 32.77 -12.36 -9.82
C THR A 82 32.25 -12.26 -11.26
N GLY A 83 32.03 -11.05 -11.78
CA GLY A 83 31.47 -10.80 -13.11
C GLY A 83 29.99 -11.10 -13.26
N GLN A 84 29.31 -11.47 -12.16
CA GLN A 84 27.89 -11.81 -12.17
C GLN A 84 27.04 -10.65 -11.66
N THR A 85 25.91 -10.42 -12.32
CA THR A 85 25.03 -9.28 -12.05
C THR A 85 23.60 -9.76 -11.84
N VAL A 86 22.71 -8.86 -11.44
CA VAL A 86 21.27 -9.17 -11.32
C VAL A 86 20.67 -9.76 -12.60
N LYS A 87 21.20 -9.41 -13.79
CA LYS A 87 20.76 -10.01 -15.06
C LYS A 87 21.02 -11.51 -15.12
N HIS A 88 22.11 -11.98 -14.52
CA HIS A 88 22.43 -13.40 -14.44
C HIS A 88 21.47 -14.13 -13.50
N ALA A 89 21.12 -13.52 -12.35
CA ALA A 89 20.09 -14.06 -11.46
C ALA A 89 18.71 -14.14 -12.14
N ILE A 90 18.32 -13.09 -12.88
CA ILE A 90 17.07 -13.10 -13.67
C ILE A 90 17.11 -14.23 -14.71
N LYS A 91 18.23 -14.37 -15.43
CA LYS A 91 18.39 -15.43 -16.43
C LYS A 91 18.26 -16.81 -15.79
N GLN A 92 18.89 -17.03 -14.64
CA GLN A 92 18.82 -18.28 -13.88
C GLN A 92 17.38 -18.62 -13.46
N TYR A 93 16.60 -17.63 -13.01
CA TYR A 93 15.16 -17.83 -12.77
C TYR A 93 14.38 -18.19 -14.05
N GLN A 94 14.74 -17.61 -15.18
CA GLN A 94 14.07 -17.85 -16.46
C GLN A 94 14.41 -19.21 -17.09
N THR A 95 15.61 -19.75 -16.84
CA THR A 95 16.11 -20.99 -17.46
C THR A 95 16.04 -22.21 -16.54
N ASP A 96 16.46 -22.06 -15.28
CA ASP A 96 16.80 -23.19 -14.42
C ASP A 96 15.71 -23.47 -13.36
N ARG A 97 14.75 -22.56 -13.21
CA ARG A 97 13.67 -22.64 -12.22
C ARG A 97 12.36 -22.94 -12.93
N ASP A 98 12.07 -24.23 -13.07
CA ASP A 98 10.82 -24.70 -13.70
C ASP A 98 9.60 -24.27 -12.86
N PRO A 99 8.66 -23.46 -13.41
CA PRO A 99 7.44 -23.06 -12.72
C PRO A 99 6.53 -24.22 -12.28
N LYS A 100 6.75 -25.44 -12.81
CA LYS A 100 6.03 -26.65 -12.40
C LYS A 100 6.51 -27.21 -11.06
N GLU A 101 7.74 -26.90 -10.64
CA GLU A 101 8.27 -27.33 -9.35
C GLU A 101 7.42 -26.76 -8.20
N PRO A 102 7.10 -27.54 -7.15
CA PRO A 102 6.15 -27.14 -6.11
C PRO A 102 6.44 -25.81 -5.42
N LEU A 103 7.72 -25.40 -5.33
CA LEU A 103 8.12 -24.13 -4.72
C LEU A 103 7.81 -22.91 -5.61
N PHE A 104 7.84 -23.09 -6.94
CA PHE A 104 7.73 -22.02 -7.94
C PHE A 104 6.32 -21.90 -8.55
N GLN A 105 5.43 -22.85 -8.26
CA GLN A 105 4.03 -22.73 -8.66
C GLN A 105 3.42 -21.43 -8.12
N PHE A 106 2.52 -20.84 -8.91
CA PHE A 106 1.87 -19.57 -8.58
C PHE A 106 1.25 -19.58 -7.17
N GLY A 107 1.55 -18.53 -6.40
CA GLY A 107 1.04 -18.35 -5.04
C GLY A 107 1.72 -19.21 -3.98
N ARG A 108 2.76 -19.99 -4.30
CA ARG A 108 3.54 -20.74 -3.29
C ARG A 108 4.52 -19.87 -2.53
N CYS A 109 5.18 -18.95 -3.24
CA CYS A 109 5.92 -17.84 -2.67
C CYS A 109 5.20 -16.53 -3.02
N MET A 110 5.40 -15.50 -2.20
CA MET A 110 4.84 -14.16 -2.46
C MET A 110 5.68 -13.38 -3.47
N VAL A 111 6.98 -13.65 -3.54
CA VAL A 111 7.91 -12.95 -4.43
C VAL A 111 9.21 -13.74 -4.57
N HIS A 112 9.85 -13.60 -5.74
CA HIS A 112 11.16 -14.14 -6.06
C HIS A 112 12.10 -12.96 -6.37
N PHE A 113 13.20 -12.84 -5.63
CA PHE A 113 14.16 -11.74 -5.77
C PHE A 113 15.42 -12.17 -6.50
N ALA A 114 15.79 -11.41 -7.52
CA ALA A 114 17.11 -11.44 -8.14
C ALA A 114 17.90 -10.24 -7.63
N VAL A 115 19.05 -10.45 -6.99
CA VAL A 115 19.76 -9.39 -6.26
C VAL A 115 21.26 -9.44 -6.50
N ASP A 116 21.88 -8.28 -6.68
CA ASP A 116 23.32 -8.10 -6.53
C ASP A 116 23.65 -6.98 -5.53
N ALA A 117 24.92 -6.56 -5.45
CA ALA A 117 25.37 -5.50 -4.54
C ALA A 117 24.70 -4.14 -4.79
N ASP A 118 24.24 -3.90 -6.03
CA ASP A 118 23.79 -2.59 -6.50
C ASP A 118 22.28 -2.54 -6.73
N LEU A 119 21.69 -3.62 -7.22
CA LEU A 119 20.32 -3.67 -7.72
C LEU A 119 19.54 -4.87 -7.18
N ALA A 120 18.25 -4.64 -6.94
CA ALA A 120 17.28 -5.67 -6.61
C ALA A 120 16.13 -5.64 -7.63
N TYR A 121 15.77 -6.82 -8.12
CA TYR A 121 14.64 -7.05 -9.01
C TYR A 121 13.76 -8.14 -8.44
N MET A 122 12.47 -8.09 -8.74
CA MET A 122 11.50 -9.00 -8.20
C MET A 122 10.50 -9.48 -9.24
N THR A 123 9.97 -10.68 -9.05
CA THR A 123 8.79 -11.17 -9.78
C THR A 123 7.88 -11.96 -8.84
N THR A 124 6.57 -11.94 -9.12
CA THR A 124 5.57 -12.64 -8.33
C THR A 124 5.13 -13.96 -8.96
N GLN A 125 5.57 -14.23 -10.20
CA GLN A 125 5.23 -15.45 -10.92
C GLN A 125 6.33 -15.78 -11.94
N LEU A 126 6.83 -17.02 -11.88
CA LEU A 126 7.72 -17.56 -12.91
C LEU A 126 6.91 -18.12 -14.09
N SER A 127 7.41 -17.88 -15.30
CA SER A 127 6.86 -18.35 -16.58
C SER A 127 7.99 -18.67 -17.58
N GLY A 128 9.09 -19.24 -17.09
CA GLY A 128 10.29 -19.51 -17.90
C GLY A 128 10.86 -18.22 -18.50
N PHE A 129 11.22 -18.22 -19.78
CA PHE A 129 11.75 -17.04 -20.48
C PHE A 129 10.78 -15.84 -20.53
N ASN A 130 9.47 -16.08 -20.40
CA ASN A 130 8.46 -15.01 -20.37
C ASN A 130 8.32 -14.37 -18.98
N THR A 131 9.12 -14.80 -18.00
CA THR A 131 9.12 -14.20 -16.66
C THR A 131 9.57 -12.76 -16.74
N PHE A 132 8.70 -11.85 -16.31
CA PHE A 132 9.00 -10.43 -16.21
C PHE A 132 9.41 -10.06 -14.78
N PHE A 133 10.54 -9.37 -14.66
CA PHE A 133 11.08 -8.87 -13.40
C PHE A 133 10.93 -7.35 -13.31
N LEU A 134 10.34 -6.88 -12.22
CA LEU A 134 10.19 -5.48 -11.89
C LEU A 134 11.38 -4.99 -11.04
N PRO A 135 11.88 -3.76 -11.25
CA PRO A 135 12.87 -3.18 -10.36
C PRO A 135 12.26 -2.97 -8.97
N PHE A 136 13.04 -3.28 -7.93
CA PHE A 136 12.69 -3.06 -6.54
C PHE A 136 13.70 -2.10 -5.89
N ASN A 137 13.99 -0.99 -6.59
CA ASN A 137 15.08 -0.06 -6.27
C ASN A 137 14.56 1.30 -5.76
N LYS A 138 15.41 2.04 -5.05
CA LYS A 138 15.15 3.36 -4.45
C LYS A 138 14.93 4.48 -5.46
N GLY A 139 15.53 4.36 -6.64
CA GLY A 139 15.76 5.46 -7.56
C GLY A 139 16.93 6.33 -7.09
N VAL A 140 17.58 7.01 -8.04
CA VAL A 140 18.70 7.94 -7.82
C VAL A 140 18.50 9.12 -8.77
N ASP A 141 18.50 10.34 -8.25
CA ASP A 141 18.45 11.57 -9.06
C ASP A 141 17.35 11.53 -10.14
N HIS A 142 16.13 11.16 -9.73
CA HIS A 142 14.96 10.96 -10.59
C HIS A 142 15.06 9.81 -11.62
N GLY A 143 16.13 9.03 -11.60
CA GLY A 143 16.40 7.88 -12.46
C GLY A 143 16.37 6.52 -11.74
N ALA A 144 16.80 5.49 -12.47
CA ALA A 144 16.84 4.11 -12.02
C ALA A 144 18.04 3.82 -11.10
N GLY A 145 17.94 2.73 -10.33
CA GLY A 145 19.03 2.25 -9.48
C GLY A 145 18.87 2.62 -8.01
N ASN A 146 19.96 2.52 -7.25
CA ASN A 146 20.01 2.78 -5.81
C ASN A 146 21.13 3.78 -5.49
N PRO A 147 20.92 4.70 -4.54
CA PRO A 147 21.94 5.67 -4.17
C PRO A 147 23.13 4.96 -3.53
N LEU A 148 24.30 5.58 -3.60
CA LEU A 148 25.48 5.07 -2.91
C LEU A 148 25.20 4.97 -1.41
N ASN A 149 25.67 3.88 -0.82
CA ASN A 149 25.62 3.65 0.62
C ASN A 149 27.06 3.69 1.17
N PRO A 150 27.48 4.76 1.85
CA PRO A 150 28.84 4.85 2.40
C PRO A 150 29.17 3.74 3.41
N LEU A 151 28.16 3.10 3.99
CA LEU A 151 28.30 2.10 5.05
C LEU A 151 28.07 0.66 4.57
N GLY A 152 27.95 0.42 3.26
CA GLY A 152 27.77 -0.93 2.73
C GLY A 152 27.20 -1.01 1.31
N LEU A 153 26.41 -2.05 1.06
CA LEU A 153 25.81 -2.31 -0.26
C LEU A 153 24.72 -1.27 -0.60
N LYS A 154 24.53 -0.96 -1.89
CA LYS A 154 23.41 -0.10 -2.30
C LYS A 154 22.05 -0.77 -2.05
N THR A 155 22.04 -2.11 -2.04
CA THR A 155 20.87 -2.94 -1.71
C THR A 155 20.62 -3.15 -0.21
N ASP A 156 21.36 -2.47 0.67
CA ASP A 156 21.24 -2.63 2.14
C ASP A 156 19.82 -2.44 2.69
N TYR A 157 19.01 -1.59 2.04
CA TYR A 157 17.61 -1.38 2.42
C TYR A 157 16.74 -2.63 2.29
N LEU A 158 17.07 -3.53 1.35
CA LEU A 158 16.32 -4.77 1.22
C LEU A 158 16.42 -5.56 2.52
N TRP A 159 17.63 -5.66 3.08
CA TRP A 159 17.92 -6.45 4.27
C TRP A 159 17.49 -5.75 5.57
N LYS A 160 17.88 -4.49 5.74
CA LYS A 160 17.71 -3.77 7.02
C LYS A 160 16.38 -3.04 7.18
N ASP A 161 15.64 -2.83 6.09
CA ASP A 161 14.33 -2.19 6.12
C ASP A 161 13.24 -3.19 5.72
N ILE A 162 13.29 -3.66 4.47
CA ILE A 162 12.18 -4.40 3.85
C ILE A 162 11.98 -5.80 4.45
N LEU A 163 13.07 -6.53 4.70
CA LEU A 163 13.04 -7.93 5.18
C LEU A 163 13.11 -8.05 6.71
N THR A 164 12.92 -6.95 7.44
CA THR A 164 12.74 -7.00 8.90
C THR A 164 11.44 -7.70 9.25
N LYS A 165 11.36 -8.34 10.43
CA LYS A 165 10.15 -9.08 10.87
C LYS A 165 8.90 -8.20 10.81
N SER A 166 8.97 -6.97 11.33
CA SER A 166 7.85 -6.03 11.33
C SER A 166 7.45 -5.60 9.92
N SER A 167 8.40 -5.29 9.04
CA SER A 167 8.12 -4.92 7.65
C SER A 167 7.52 -6.09 6.88
N LEU A 168 8.07 -7.30 7.02
CA LEU A 168 7.56 -8.48 6.34
C LEU A 168 6.17 -8.87 6.84
N SER A 169 5.92 -8.81 8.15
CA SER A 169 4.58 -8.94 8.73
C SER A 169 3.61 -7.93 8.13
N ASN A 170 4.02 -6.65 8.05
CA ASN A 170 3.18 -5.62 7.45
C ASN A 170 2.88 -5.90 5.96
N ILE A 171 3.88 -6.32 5.19
CA ILE A 171 3.70 -6.72 3.78
C ILE A 171 2.70 -7.87 3.67
N ILE A 172 2.87 -8.91 4.49
CA ILE A 172 1.98 -10.08 4.50
C ILE A 172 0.57 -9.69 4.89
N GLU A 173 0.38 -8.78 5.85
CA GLU A 173 -0.94 -8.45 6.40
C GLU A 173 -1.69 -7.40 5.57
N ASN A 174 -0.99 -6.41 5.02
CA ASN A 174 -1.59 -5.19 4.49
C ASN A 174 -1.29 -4.90 3.01
N TYR A 175 -0.40 -5.66 2.35
CA TYR A 175 0.01 -5.36 0.96
C TYR A 175 -0.12 -6.54 0.01
N ALA A 176 0.52 -7.66 0.32
CA ALA A 176 0.59 -8.80 -0.57
C ALA A 176 -0.80 -9.44 -0.73
N GLN A 177 -1.24 -9.71 -1.96
CA GLN A 177 -2.55 -10.33 -2.18
C GLN A 177 -2.62 -11.05 -3.52
N ILE A 178 -3.56 -11.98 -3.65
CA ILE A 178 -3.95 -12.57 -4.94
C ILE A 178 -5.28 -11.94 -5.31
N VAL A 179 -5.31 -11.23 -6.43
CA VAL A 179 -6.53 -10.64 -6.99
C VAL A 179 -6.98 -11.46 -8.20
N GLU A 180 -8.29 -11.45 -8.43
CA GLU A 180 -8.92 -12.02 -9.61
C GLU A 180 -9.31 -10.88 -10.55
N GLU A 181 -8.74 -10.87 -11.75
CA GLU A 181 -9.09 -9.95 -12.82
C GLU A 181 -9.96 -10.73 -13.81
N VAL A 182 -11.19 -10.27 -14.04
CA VAL A 182 -12.06 -10.83 -15.07
C VAL A 182 -11.80 -10.06 -16.36
N ASP A 183 -11.37 -10.76 -17.39
CA ASP A 183 -11.26 -10.21 -18.73
C ASP A 183 -12.68 -9.93 -19.26
N GLU A 184 -13.01 -8.66 -19.49
CA GLU A 184 -14.38 -8.24 -19.82
C GLU A 184 -14.84 -8.75 -21.20
N ASP A 185 -13.90 -8.96 -22.12
CA ASP A 185 -14.18 -9.43 -23.48
C ASP A 185 -14.37 -10.95 -23.54
N THR A 186 -13.57 -11.70 -22.78
CA THR A 186 -13.54 -13.17 -22.83
C THR A 186 -14.20 -13.86 -21.65
N GLY A 187 -14.57 -13.11 -20.59
CA GLY A 187 -15.09 -13.63 -19.33
C GLY A 187 -14.08 -14.47 -18.53
N LYS A 188 -12.82 -14.58 -18.99
CA LYS A 188 -11.81 -15.41 -18.34
C LYS A 188 -11.32 -14.76 -17.05
N VAL A 189 -11.34 -15.52 -15.97
CA VAL A 189 -10.80 -15.09 -14.68
C VAL A 189 -9.30 -15.39 -14.63
N LYS A 190 -8.49 -14.34 -14.49
CA LYS A 190 -7.04 -14.44 -14.31
C LYS A 190 -6.67 -14.08 -12.89
N LYS A 191 -5.94 -14.98 -12.22
CA LYS A 191 -5.35 -14.72 -10.90
C LYS A 191 -4.03 -13.97 -11.06
N LYS A 192 -3.82 -12.96 -10.23
CA LYS A 192 -2.62 -12.13 -10.22
C LYS A 192 -2.15 -11.90 -8.80
N LEU A 193 -0.89 -12.22 -8.54
CA LEU A 193 -0.28 -11.96 -7.24
C LEU A 193 0.35 -10.57 -7.26
N ILE A 194 -0.11 -9.74 -6.34
CA ILE A 194 0.40 -8.39 -6.09
C ILE A 194 1.36 -8.47 -4.92
N PHE A 195 2.61 -8.08 -5.15
CA PHE A 195 3.59 -7.73 -4.14
C PHE A 195 3.92 -6.24 -4.31
N PRO A 196 3.99 -5.45 -3.23
CA PRO A 196 4.14 -4.01 -3.36
C PRO A 196 5.51 -3.64 -3.95
N ARG A 197 5.55 -2.64 -4.84
CA ARG A 197 6.80 -2.09 -5.37
C ARG A 197 7.46 -1.19 -4.32
N TYR A 198 8.78 -1.03 -4.41
CA TYR A 198 9.56 -0.29 -3.40
C TYR A 198 9.01 1.12 -3.14
N HIS A 199 8.74 1.90 -4.20
CA HIS A 199 8.25 3.27 -4.04
C HIS A 199 6.85 3.33 -3.39
N GLN A 200 6.01 2.32 -3.62
CA GLN A 200 4.69 2.22 -2.99
C GLN A 200 4.81 1.91 -1.50
N LEU A 201 5.70 1.00 -1.10
CA LEU A 201 6.00 0.77 0.31
C LEU A 201 6.55 2.05 0.97
N ARG A 202 7.51 2.71 0.31
CA ARG A 202 8.17 3.91 0.81
C ARG A 202 7.17 5.03 1.09
N VAL A 203 6.27 5.33 0.14
CA VAL A 203 5.30 6.43 0.31
C VAL A 203 4.33 6.14 1.44
N VAL A 204 3.75 4.93 1.48
CA VAL A 204 2.78 4.58 2.52
C VAL A 204 3.45 4.56 3.90
N LYS A 205 4.64 3.97 4.01
CA LYS A 205 5.40 3.93 5.28
C LYS A 205 5.73 5.33 5.79
N LYS A 206 6.18 6.24 4.91
CA LYS A 206 6.50 7.62 5.29
C LYS A 206 5.26 8.37 5.78
N LEU A 207 4.15 8.29 5.05
CA LEU A 207 2.90 8.96 5.42
C LEU A 207 2.34 8.45 6.74
N LEU A 208 2.31 7.13 6.94
CA LEU A 208 1.85 6.53 8.20
C LEU A 208 2.75 6.92 9.37
N SER A 209 4.07 6.91 9.17
CA SER A 209 5.03 7.30 10.21
C SER A 209 4.88 8.77 10.59
N ASP A 210 4.67 9.65 9.61
CA ASP A 210 4.48 11.07 9.87
C ASP A 210 3.14 11.34 10.56
N ALA A 211 2.05 10.79 10.05
CA ALA A 211 0.72 10.91 10.64
C ALA A 211 0.68 10.36 12.08
N LYS A 212 1.40 9.27 12.39
CA LYS A 212 1.51 8.75 13.75
C LYS A 212 2.25 9.70 14.70
N LYS A 213 3.29 10.37 14.19
CA LYS A 213 4.15 11.27 14.98
C LYS A 213 3.52 12.64 15.18
N ASN A 214 2.96 13.21 14.11
CA ASN A 214 2.57 14.61 14.04
C ASN A 214 1.04 14.81 14.03
N GLY A 215 0.25 13.74 13.94
CA GLY A 215 -1.21 13.79 13.99
C GLY A 215 -1.85 14.41 12.74
N VAL A 216 -2.95 15.12 12.93
CA VAL A 216 -3.75 15.77 11.87
C VAL A 216 -3.24 17.18 11.53
N GLY A 217 -3.67 17.74 10.40
CA GLY A 217 -3.38 19.13 10.01
C GLY A 217 -2.24 19.31 9.00
N HIS A 218 -1.63 18.23 8.54
CA HIS A 218 -0.53 18.25 7.58
C HIS A 218 -1.02 18.01 6.15
N LYS A 219 -0.33 18.62 5.18
CA LYS A 219 -0.61 18.49 3.75
C LYS A 219 0.58 17.82 3.05
N TYR A 220 0.32 16.89 2.14
CA TYR A 220 1.34 16.16 1.41
C TYR A 220 1.03 16.14 -0.08
N LEU A 221 2.05 16.41 -0.90
CA LEU A 221 1.98 16.21 -2.35
C LEU A 221 2.86 15.03 -2.73
N ILE A 222 2.26 14.00 -3.31
CA ILE A 222 2.98 12.81 -3.78
C ILE A 222 2.91 12.76 -5.31
N GLN A 223 4.08 12.81 -5.94
CA GLN A 223 4.21 12.70 -7.39
C GLN A 223 4.55 11.26 -7.79
N HIS A 224 3.65 10.66 -8.57
CA HIS A 224 3.80 9.33 -9.14
C HIS A 224 3.82 9.44 -10.66
N SER A 225 4.70 8.69 -11.33
CA SER A 225 4.60 8.54 -12.78
C SER A 225 3.36 7.73 -13.16
N ALA A 226 2.84 7.94 -14.38
CA ALA A 226 1.77 7.13 -14.93
C ALA A 226 2.17 5.64 -14.95
N GLY A 227 1.24 4.74 -14.62
CA GLY A 227 1.50 3.29 -14.54
C GLY A 227 2.36 2.84 -13.35
N SER A 228 2.75 3.74 -12.44
CA SER A 228 3.53 3.39 -11.24
C SER A 228 2.73 2.57 -10.20
N GLY A 229 1.41 2.45 -10.38
CA GLY A 229 0.52 1.73 -9.47
C GLY A 229 0.00 2.60 -8.31
N LYS A 230 -0.27 3.89 -8.56
CA LYS A 230 -0.78 4.86 -7.57
C LYS A 230 -2.04 4.36 -6.84
N SER A 231 -2.98 3.74 -7.54
CA SER A 231 -4.23 3.23 -6.96
C SER A 231 -4.00 2.18 -5.86
N ASN A 232 -2.93 1.38 -5.95
CA ASN A 232 -2.54 0.46 -4.88
C ASN A 232 -2.00 1.22 -3.67
N SER A 233 -1.14 2.23 -3.88
CA SER A 233 -0.65 3.09 -2.79
C SER A 233 -1.80 3.77 -2.05
N ILE A 234 -2.79 4.31 -2.78
CA ILE A 234 -4.01 4.91 -2.20
C ILE A 234 -4.75 3.88 -1.36
N THR A 235 -5.03 2.70 -1.93
CA THR A 235 -5.74 1.62 -1.24
C THR A 235 -5.04 1.21 0.06
N TRP A 236 -3.73 0.95 0.01
CA TRP A 236 -2.96 0.52 1.18
C TRP A 236 -2.81 1.61 2.23
N LEU A 237 -2.71 2.87 1.81
CA LEU A 237 -2.69 4.01 2.71
C LEU A 237 -4.05 4.15 3.41
N SER A 238 -5.14 4.17 2.66
CA SER A 238 -6.49 4.31 3.22
C SER A 238 -6.80 3.23 4.24
N HIS A 239 -6.47 1.98 3.91
CA HIS A 239 -6.68 0.85 4.80
C HIS A 239 -5.89 0.99 6.11
N GLN A 240 -4.61 1.35 6.02
CA GLN A 240 -3.77 1.45 7.22
C GLN A 240 -4.03 2.71 8.06
N LEU A 241 -4.50 3.81 7.46
CA LEU A 241 -4.87 5.02 8.20
C LEU A 241 -6.07 4.79 9.13
N VAL A 242 -7.01 3.92 8.76
CA VAL A 242 -8.17 3.56 9.61
C VAL A 242 -7.74 2.93 10.93
N GLY A 243 -6.71 2.08 10.90
CA GLY A 243 -6.17 1.40 12.07
C GLY A 243 -4.95 2.11 12.68
N LEU A 244 -4.63 3.32 12.22
CA LEU A 244 -3.45 4.03 12.70
C LEU A 244 -3.74 4.60 14.10
N HIS A 245 -3.06 4.07 15.10
CA HIS A 245 -3.07 4.63 16.45
C HIS A 245 -2.02 5.72 16.63
N ASP A 246 -2.30 6.68 17.53
CA ASP A 246 -1.39 7.74 17.92
C ASP A 246 -0.11 7.21 18.59
N SER A 247 0.81 8.11 18.97
CA SER A 247 2.07 7.76 19.63
C SER A 247 1.87 7.02 20.96
N THR A 248 0.72 7.20 21.62
CA THR A 248 0.37 6.53 22.87
C THR A 248 -0.23 5.13 22.65
N ASN A 249 -0.57 4.78 21.40
CA ASN A 249 -1.30 3.57 21.01
C ASN A 249 -2.66 3.39 21.73
N THR A 250 -3.31 4.48 22.13
CA THR A 250 -4.60 4.43 22.84
C THR A 250 -5.77 4.86 21.95
N ASN A 251 -5.57 5.90 21.14
CA ASN A 251 -6.61 6.43 20.25
C ASN A 251 -6.19 6.30 18.80
N ASN A 252 -7.16 6.16 17.90
CA ASN A 252 -6.91 6.29 16.47
C ASN A 252 -6.46 7.72 16.16
N VAL A 253 -5.64 7.91 15.13
CA VAL A 253 -5.27 9.24 14.61
C VAL A 253 -6.44 9.84 13.83
N PHE A 254 -7.16 9.02 13.07
CA PHE A 254 -8.29 9.41 12.22
C PHE A 254 -9.54 8.61 12.57
N ASP A 255 -10.70 9.28 12.54
CA ASP A 255 -12.01 8.66 12.70
C ASP A 255 -12.47 7.97 11.41
N SER A 256 -12.26 8.64 10.27
CA SER A 256 -12.59 8.17 8.93
C SER A 256 -11.56 8.64 7.89
N VAL A 257 -11.47 7.90 6.78
CA VAL A 257 -10.62 8.21 5.62
C VAL A 257 -11.51 8.42 4.40
N ILE A 258 -11.31 9.54 3.71
CA ILE A 258 -12.06 9.92 2.52
C ILE A 258 -11.13 9.85 1.31
N VAL A 259 -11.50 9.05 0.32
CA VAL A 259 -10.78 8.89 -0.95
C VAL A 259 -11.59 9.58 -2.04
N VAL A 260 -10.97 10.57 -2.68
CA VAL A 260 -11.57 11.38 -3.75
C VAL A 260 -10.91 11.02 -5.09
N THR A 261 -11.70 10.70 -6.11
CA THR A 261 -11.22 10.26 -7.44
C THR A 261 -12.04 10.87 -8.59
N ASP A 262 -11.47 10.93 -9.79
CA ASP A 262 -12.05 11.65 -10.95
C ASP A 262 -12.94 10.78 -11.87
N ARG A 263 -12.88 9.43 -11.83
CA ARG A 263 -13.59 8.58 -12.83
C ARG A 263 -14.47 7.45 -12.28
N ARG A 264 -15.61 7.27 -12.97
CA ARG A 264 -16.55 6.12 -12.86
C ARG A 264 -15.90 4.73 -12.97
N VAL A 265 -14.76 4.59 -13.67
CA VAL A 265 -14.07 3.30 -13.90
C VAL A 265 -13.00 3.02 -12.83
N LEU A 266 -12.42 4.05 -12.20
CA LEU A 266 -11.49 3.89 -11.07
C LEU A 266 -12.22 3.54 -9.76
N ASP A 267 -13.49 3.92 -9.68
CA ASP A 267 -14.40 3.65 -8.57
C ASP A 267 -14.65 2.15 -8.33
N LYS A 268 -14.53 1.29 -9.35
CA LYS A 268 -14.71 -0.16 -9.19
C LYS A 268 -13.43 -0.80 -8.67
N GLN A 269 -12.29 -0.51 -9.30
CA GLN A 269 -11.02 -1.13 -8.93
C GLN A 269 -10.55 -0.72 -7.53
N ILE A 270 -10.64 0.57 -7.17
CA ILE A 270 -10.27 1.05 -5.83
C ILE A 270 -11.24 0.47 -4.79
N ARG A 271 -12.54 0.47 -5.08
CA ARG A 271 -13.55 -0.09 -4.17
C ARG A 271 -13.38 -1.59 -3.96
N ASP A 272 -13.15 -2.35 -5.03
CA ASP A 272 -12.97 -3.81 -4.96
C ASP A 272 -11.66 -4.14 -4.23
N ASN A 273 -10.58 -3.41 -4.51
CA ASN A 273 -9.33 -3.58 -3.78
C ASN A 273 -9.49 -3.24 -2.29
N ILE A 274 -10.09 -2.09 -1.95
CA ILE A 274 -10.31 -1.70 -0.54
C ILE A 274 -11.24 -2.69 0.17
N LYS A 275 -12.29 -3.18 -0.49
CA LYS A 275 -13.18 -4.24 0.05
C LYS A 275 -12.45 -5.55 0.31
N GLN A 276 -11.49 -5.92 -0.55
CA GLN A 276 -10.66 -7.12 -0.34
C GLN A 276 -9.70 -6.96 0.85
N PHE A 277 -9.22 -5.75 1.13
CA PHE A 277 -8.39 -5.46 2.32
C PHE A 277 -9.19 -5.35 3.61
N ALA A 278 -10.37 -4.73 3.56
CA ALA A 278 -11.27 -4.63 4.70
C ALA A 278 -11.86 -6.02 5.00
N GLN A 279 -11.16 -6.82 5.80
CA GLN A 279 -11.63 -8.15 6.25
C GLN A 279 -12.97 -8.10 7.02
N VAL A 280 -13.47 -6.90 7.35
CA VAL A 280 -14.72 -6.65 8.05
C VAL A 280 -15.74 -6.03 7.08
N LYS A 281 -16.86 -6.73 6.84
CA LYS A 281 -18.01 -6.20 6.11
C LYS A 281 -18.53 -4.95 6.82
N GLY A 282 -18.74 -3.86 6.06
CA GLY A 282 -19.32 -2.61 6.57
C GLY A 282 -18.33 -1.48 6.86
N VAL A 283 -17.02 -1.71 6.71
CA VAL A 283 -15.96 -0.68 6.92
C VAL A 283 -15.88 0.34 5.78
N VAL A 284 -16.31 -0.06 4.58
CA VAL A 284 -16.15 0.71 3.33
C VAL A 284 -17.53 1.06 2.80
N GLU A 285 -17.75 2.36 2.55
CA GLU A 285 -18.95 2.86 1.89
C GLU A 285 -18.56 3.68 0.65
N ALA A 286 -19.27 3.47 -0.45
CA ALA A 286 -19.02 4.19 -1.70
C ALA A 286 -20.23 5.05 -2.02
N ILE A 287 -20.02 6.35 -2.17
CA ILE A 287 -21.10 7.32 -2.25
C ILE A 287 -21.67 7.39 -3.67
N THR A 288 -22.82 6.75 -3.88
CA THR A 288 -23.52 6.65 -5.17
C THR A 288 -24.61 7.71 -5.33
N GLU A 289 -25.28 8.12 -4.26
CA GLU A 289 -26.55 8.86 -4.33
C GLU A 289 -26.45 10.35 -3.96
N GLY A 290 -25.42 10.77 -3.22
CA GLY A 290 -25.20 12.21 -2.92
C GLY A 290 -24.65 12.46 -1.52
N SER A 291 -24.69 13.73 -1.08
CA SER A 291 -24.12 14.18 0.20
C SER A 291 -24.85 13.57 1.41
N ARG A 292 -26.19 13.44 1.37
CA ARG A 292 -26.96 12.77 2.42
C ARG A 292 -26.49 11.34 2.75
N GLN A 293 -26.13 10.55 1.73
CA GLN A 293 -25.58 9.20 1.92
C GLN A 293 -24.21 9.26 2.60
N LEU A 294 -23.42 10.31 2.35
CA LEU A 294 -22.17 10.52 3.04
C LEU A 294 -22.40 10.87 4.51
N LYS A 295 -23.25 11.85 4.81
CA LYS A 295 -23.52 12.23 6.20
C LYS A 295 -23.96 11.02 7.02
N GLN A 296 -24.85 10.21 6.46
CA GLN A 296 -25.25 8.94 7.06
C GLN A 296 -24.08 7.96 7.20
N ALA A 297 -23.21 7.80 6.20
CA ALA A 297 -22.02 6.97 6.31
C ALA A 297 -21.05 7.43 7.41
N LEU A 298 -20.90 8.75 7.60
CA LEU A 298 -20.08 9.34 8.65
C LEU A 298 -20.70 9.12 10.04
N GLU A 299 -22.01 9.31 10.16
CA GLU A 299 -22.80 9.06 11.38
C GLU A 299 -22.80 7.57 11.75
N ASP A 300 -22.90 6.68 10.76
CA ASP A 300 -22.82 5.22 10.88
C ASP A 300 -21.40 4.74 11.24
N GLY A 301 -20.42 5.65 11.33
CA GLY A 301 -19.05 5.33 11.72
C GLY A 301 -18.27 4.56 10.65
N LYS A 302 -18.64 4.70 9.37
CA LYS A 302 -17.90 4.11 8.24
C LYS A 302 -16.47 4.65 8.25
N LYS A 303 -15.51 3.73 8.12
CA LYS A 303 -14.10 4.06 8.28
C LYS A 303 -13.43 4.49 6.99
N ILE A 304 -13.87 3.97 5.85
CA ILE A 304 -13.38 4.36 4.53
C ILE A 304 -14.56 4.77 3.66
N ILE A 305 -14.44 5.95 3.08
CA ILE A 305 -15.47 6.58 2.26
C ILE A 305 -14.83 6.89 0.91
N ILE A 306 -15.46 6.45 -0.17
CA ILE A 306 -15.00 6.72 -1.53
C ILE A 306 -16.01 7.64 -2.22
N THR A 307 -15.53 8.76 -2.75
CA THR A 307 -16.34 9.76 -3.44
C THR A 307 -15.64 10.32 -4.68
N THR A 308 -16.38 11.02 -5.53
CA THR A 308 -15.83 11.67 -6.72
C THR A 308 -15.45 13.11 -6.46
N VAL A 309 -14.53 13.68 -7.24
CA VAL A 309 -14.15 15.11 -7.17
C VAL A 309 -15.37 16.01 -7.28
N GLN A 310 -16.33 15.67 -8.16
CA GLN A 310 -17.56 16.44 -8.39
C GLN A 310 -18.49 16.48 -7.17
N LYS A 311 -18.53 15.40 -6.37
CA LYS A 311 -19.37 15.31 -5.18
C LYS A 311 -18.68 15.88 -3.95
N PHE A 312 -17.36 16.06 -3.98
CA PHE A 312 -16.57 16.46 -2.82
C PHE A 312 -16.88 17.86 -2.26
N PRO A 313 -17.20 18.90 -3.05
CA PRO A 313 -17.60 20.20 -2.49
C PRO A 313 -18.79 20.10 -1.54
N TYR A 314 -19.86 19.42 -1.95
CA TYR A 314 -21.07 19.19 -1.14
C TYR A 314 -20.80 18.39 0.15
N ILE A 315 -19.67 17.68 0.18
CA ILE A 315 -19.24 16.83 1.28
C ILE A 315 -18.46 17.65 2.32
N ILE A 316 -17.69 18.65 1.88
CA ILE A 316 -16.88 19.48 2.80
C ILE A 316 -17.77 20.25 3.76
N ASP A 317 -18.87 20.82 3.27
CA ASP A 317 -19.81 21.59 4.09
C ASP A 317 -20.39 20.71 5.21
N GLU A 318 -20.81 19.49 4.88
CA GLU A 318 -21.33 18.51 5.85
C GLU A 318 -20.25 18.01 6.83
N ILE A 319 -18.99 17.87 6.38
CA ILE A 319 -17.86 17.54 7.27
C ILE A 319 -17.59 18.69 8.25
N GLY A 320 -17.73 19.94 7.82
CA GLY A 320 -17.61 21.13 8.68
C GLY A 320 -18.60 21.13 9.83
N GLU A 321 -19.80 20.56 9.63
CA GLU A 321 -20.81 20.40 10.69
C GLU A 321 -20.42 19.34 11.74
N LEU A 322 -19.59 18.35 11.37
CA LEU A 322 -19.16 17.25 12.25
C LEU A 322 -18.03 17.68 13.18
N LYS A 323 -18.37 18.48 14.20
CA LYS A 323 -17.41 18.95 15.21
C LYS A 323 -16.72 17.79 15.94
N GLY A 324 -15.39 17.88 16.06
CA GLY A 324 -14.57 16.97 16.88
C GLY A 324 -14.12 15.69 16.19
N LYS A 325 -14.48 15.47 14.92
CA LYS A 325 -14.00 14.33 14.13
C LYS A 325 -12.73 14.67 13.35
N ARG A 326 -11.85 13.68 13.21
CA ARG A 326 -10.56 13.78 12.50
C ARG A 326 -10.60 12.95 11.23
N PHE A 327 -10.25 13.56 10.10
CA PHE A 327 -10.33 12.93 8.79
C PHE A 327 -8.98 12.91 8.09
N ALA A 328 -8.73 11.85 7.34
CA ALA A 328 -7.68 11.84 6.32
C ALA A 328 -8.35 11.95 4.95
N ILE A 329 -7.92 12.90 4.13
CA ILE A 329 -8.44 13.11 2.77
C ILE A 329 -7.33 12.74 1.79
N ILE A 330 -7.61 11.79 0.89
CA ILE A 330 -6.69 11.33 -0.15
C ILE A 330 -7.31 11.66 -1.50
N ILE A 331 -6.65 12.52 -2.27
CA ILE A 331 -7.14 13.00 -3.56
C ILE A 331 -6.30 12.37 -4.66
N ASP A 332 -6.96 11.64 -5.55
CA ASP A 332 -6.36 11.16 -6.79
C ASP A 332 -6.43 12.25 -7.87
N GLU A 333 -5.31 12.50 -8.56
CA GLU A 333 -5.18 13.51 -9.62
C GLU A 333 -5.46 14.97 -9.18
N ALA A 334 -4.71 15.47 -8.18
CA ALA A 334 -4.81 16.84 -7.65
C ALA A 334 -4.42 17.98 -8.64
N HIS A 335 -4.30 17.70 -9.94
CA HIS A 335 -3.87 18.61 -11.00
C HIS A 335 -4.90 18.81 -12.13
N SER A 336 -6.09 18.20 -12.09
CA SER A 336 -7.10 18.46 -13.12
C SER A 336 -7.63 19.90 -12.98
N SER A 337 -7.87 20.62 -14.06
CA SER A 337 -8.37 22.01 -14.04
C SER A 337 -9.71 22.18 -13.29
N GLN A 338 -10.48 21.10 -13.10
CA GLN A 338 -11.66 21.09 -12.22
C GLN A 338 -11.31 20.93 -10.72
N SER A 339 -10.17 20.33 -10.41
CA SER A 339 -9.67 20.20 -9.04
C SER A 339 -9.07 21.50 -8.49
N GLY A 340 -8.66 22.45 -9.34
CA GLY A 340 -8.10 23.74 -8.89
C GLY A 340 -9.11 24.61 -8.15
N GLU A 341 -10.27 24.89 -8.75
CA GLU A 341 -11.34 25.66 -8.09
C GLU A 341 -11.90 24.92 -6.86
N THR A 342 -11.99 23.58 -6.96
CA THR A 342 -12.40 22.71 -5.85
C THR A 342 -11.36 22.69 -4.71
N ALA A 343 -10.06 22.68 -5.02
CA ALA A 343 -8.97 22.73 -4.05
C ALA A 343 -8.84 24.10 -3.40
N SER A 344 -9.14 25.17 -4.13
CA SER A 344 -9.25 26.54 -3.60
C SER A 344 -10.45 26.65 -2.65
N LYS A 345 -11.65 26.18 -3.05
CA LYS A 345 -12.83 26.09 -2.15
C LYS A 345 -12.58 25.17 -0.95
N MET A 346 -11.80 24.10 -1.13
CA MET A 346 -11.40 23.17 -0.07
C MET A 346 -10.42 23.81 0.92
N ASN A 347 -9.41 24.54 0.45
CA ASN A 347 -8.51 25.31 1.30
C ASN A 347 -9.29 26.39 2.06
N TYR A 348 -10.24 27.07 1.39
CA TYR A 348 -11.12 28.07 1.99
C TYR A 348 -11.98 27.49 3.12
N ALA A 349 -12.75 26.43 2.86
CA ALA A 349 -13.63 25.79 3.83
C ALA A 349 -12.87 25.15 5.02
N LEU A 350 -11.68 24.59 4.78
CA LEU A 350 -10.82 24.07 5.85
C LEU A 350 -10.06 25.18 6.62
N SER A 351 -9.93 26.38 6.05
CA SER A 351 -9.26 27.53 6.67
C SER A 351 -10.18 28.38 7.55
N GLN A 352 -11.51 28.30 7.36
CA GLN A 352 -12.48 28.97 8.23
C GLN A 352 -12.67 28.20 9.55
N LYS A 353 -11.64 28.24 10.40
CA LYS A 353 -11.86 28.30 11.84
C LYS A 353 -12.02 29.77 12.23
N GLY A 354 -13.28 30.22 12.24
CA GLY A 354 -13.76 31.38 12.98
C GLY A 354 -13.29 32.75 12.50
N GLU A 355 -14.06 33.37 11.61
CA GLU A 355 -14.47 34.78 11.71
C GLU A 355 -15.45 35.08 10.56
N GLN A 356 -16.66 35.54 10.92
CA GLN A 356 -17.65 36.08 10.00
C GLN A 356 -17.15 37.45 9.52
N TYR A 357 -17.21 37.70 8.21
CA TYR A 357 -17.24 39.05 7.66
C TYR A 357 -18.41 39.17 6.69
N GLU A 358 -19.28 40.13 6.98
CA GLU A 358 -20.38 40.62 6.14
C GLU A 358 -19.87 41.67 5.13
N GLY A 359 -20.49 41.72 3.94
CA GLY A 359 -20.39 42.80 2.93
C GLY A 359 -19.17 42.70 2.00
N GLU A 360 -19.20 43.00 0.70
CA GLU A 360 -20.16 43.62 -0.22
C GLU A 360 -19.89 43.08 -1.65
N GLU A 361 -20.91 43.12 -2.51
CA GLU A 361 -20.81 42.86 -3.96
C GLU A 361 -20.20 44.08 -4.68
N GLU A 362 -19.18 43.89 -5.53
CA GLU A 362 -19.17 44.24 -6.98
C GLU A 362 -17.74 44.27 -7.57
N GLU A 363 -17.62 43.55 -8.70
CA GLU A 363 -16.74 43.69 -9.88
C GLU A 363 -15.22 43.99 -9.74
N GLU A 364 -14.42 42.94 -9.95
CA GLU A 364 -13.46 42.79 -11.07
C GLU A 364 -12.94 41.34 -11.07
N GLN A 365 -12.81 40.70 -12.24
CA GLN A 365 -12.28 39.33 -12.38
C GLN A 365 -10.77 39.33 -12.08
N GLU A 366 -10.40 39.44 -10.80
CA GLU A 366 -9.07 39.10 -10.32
C GLU A 366 -8.89 37.57 -10.31
N ASP A 367 -7.78 37.11 -10.90
CA ASP A 367 -7.41 35.70 -10.95
C ASP A 367 -7.34 35.11 -9.54
N SER A 368 -7.86 33.90 -9.40
CA SER A 368 -8.01 33.19 -8.12
C SER A 368 -6.68 32.94 -7.40
N GLU A 369 -5.56 32.93 -8.13
CA GLU A 369 -4.20 32.83 -7.56
C GLU A 369 -3.76 34.13 -6.86
N ASP A 370 -4.14 35.30 -7.37
CA ASP A 370 -3.76 36.59 -6.77
C ASP A 370 -4.47 36.85 -5.45
N LYS A 371 -5.72 36.38 -5.31
CA LYS A 371 -6.45 36.42 -4.02
C LYS A 371 -5.81 35.52 -2.97
N ILE A 372 -5.28 34.36 -3.37
CA ILE A 372 -4.59 33.42 -2.46
C ILE A 372 -3.25 33.99 -2.00
N ASN A 373 -2.49 34.60 -2.90
CA ASN A 373 -1.20 35.22 -2.56
C ASN A 373 -1.38 36.45 -1.66
N LYS A 374 -2.39 37.31 -1.91
CA LYS A 374 -2.72 38.45 -1.04
C LYS A 374 -3.12 38.00 0.39
N LEU A 375 -3.87 36.91 0.52
CA LEU A 375 -4.25 36.33 1.83
C LEU A 375 -3.07 35.72 2.59
N ILE A 376 -2.03 35.28 1.89
CA ILE A 376 -0.79 34.76 2.49
C ILE A 376 0.11 35.90 2.96
N GLU A 377 0.18 37.01 2.22
CA GLU A 377 0.99 38.18 2.59
C GLU A 377 0.40 38.96 3.78
N GLN A 378 -0.93 39.07 3.88
CA GLN A 378 -1.60 39.75 5.00
C GLN A 378 -1.46 39.03 6.35
N ARG A 379 -0.94 37.80 6.39
CA ARG A 379 -0.67 37.04 7.64
C ARG A 379 0.80 37.04 8.07
N ARG A 380 1.65 37.86 7.43
CA ARG A 380 3.07 38.00 7.78
C ARG A 380 3.43 39.31 8.49
N MET A 381 2.46 40.18 8.75
CA MET A 381 2.49 41.19 9.81
C MET A 381 1.54 40.76 10.93
#